data_AF-A0A2E6IBG2-F1
#
_entry.id   AF-A0A2E6IBG2-F1
#
_cell.length_a   1.000
_cell.length_b   1.000
_cell.length_c   1.000
_cell.angle_alpha   90.00
_cell.angle_beta   90.00
_cell.angle_gamma   90.00
#
_symmetry.space_group_name_H-M   'P 1'
#
loop_
_entity.id
_entity.type
_entity.pdbx_description
1 polymer ?
#
loop_
_entity_poly.entity_id
_entity_poly.type
_entity_poly.pdbx_seq_one_letter_code
_entity_poly.pdbx_strand_id
1 'polypeptide(L)'
;MAGMISDWRVHAAESELAKLVAELRPGELDMWLDAATPRLPETVRVNPCRSDVEWTQSLLEQMGATSIEWFNQKGSAYTMPWEKARCENDAFMENLRALHSSGRITRQEAASMMPVQALDVQPGHRVLDLCAAPGSKTTQIAEALN
;
A
#
# COMPACT_ATOMS: atom_id res chain seq x y z
N MET A 1 -14.80 9.40 -19.09
CA MET A 1 -14.94 9.71 -17.65
C MET A 1 -13.89 10.75 -17.23
N ALA A 2 -14.03 12.01 -17.64
CA ALA A 2 -13.06 13.09 -17.33
C ALA A 2 -13.65 14.22 -16.45
N GLY A 3 -14.93 14.13 -16.06
CA GLY A 3 -15.66 15.22 -15.41
C GLY A 3 -15.64 15.25 -13.87
N MET A 4 -15.01 14.27 -13.21
CA MET A 4 -15.02 14.17 -11.74
C MET A 4 -13.68 14.59 -11.09
N ILE A 5 -12.60 14.71 -11.90
CA ILE A 5 -11.26 15.06 -11.42
C ILE A 5 -11.11 16.56 -11.16
N SER A 6 -11.87 17.41 -11.86
CA SER A 6 -11.75 18.87 -11.67
C SER A 6 -12.36 19.36 -10.36
N ASP A 7 -13.38 18.67 -9.83
CA ASP A 7 -14.18 19.20 -8.71
C ASP A 7 -13.48 18.99 -7.35
N TRP A 8 -12.89 17.81 -7.13
CA TRP A 8 -12.19 17.54 -5.87
C TRP A 8 -10.90 18.35 -5.74
N ARG A 9 -10.21 18.64 -6.86
CA ARG A 9 -8.93 19.35 -6.84
C ARG A 9 -9.12 20.80 -6.47
N VAL A 10 -10.13 21.43 -7.07
CA VAL A 10 -10.53 22.80 -6.75
C VAL A 10 -10.90 22.88 -5.27
N HIS A 11 -11.72 21.94 -4.79
CA HIS A 11 -12.07 21.89 -3.37
C HIS A 11 -10.86 21.70 -2.45
N ALA A 12 -9.91 20.81 -2.81
CA ALA A 12 -8.70 20.59 -2.05
C ALA A 12 -7.79 21.84 -2.00
N ALA A 13 -7.73 22.60 -3.08
CA ALA A 13 -6.94 23.83 -3.16
C ALA A 13 -7.45 24.95 -2.23
N GLU A 14 -8.73 24.94 -1.89
CA GLU A 14 -9.35 25.90 -0.97
C GLU A 14 -9.20 25.51 0.51
N SER A 15 -8.66 24.33 0.80
CA SER A 15 -8.55 23.80 2.16
C SER A 15 -7.50 24.52 3.01
N GLU A 16 -7.69 24.50 4.34
CA GLU A 16 -6.67 24.97 5.29
C GLU A 16 -5.35 24.19 5.16
N LEU A 17 -5.41 22.92 4.75
CA LEU A 17 -4.23 22.11 4.48
C LEU A 17 -3.46 22.65 3.26
N ALA A 18 -4.14 23.06 2.19
CA ALA A 18 -3.50 23.68 1.03
C ALA A 18 -2.82 25.00 1.39
N LYS A 19 -3.44 25.84 2.24
CA LYS A 19 -2.82 27.07 2.76
C LYS A 19 -1.54 26.75 3.53
N LEU A 20 -1.61 25.78 4.45
CA LEU A 20 -0.44 25.33 5.21
C LEU A 20 0.68 24.80 4.30
N VAL A 21 0.35 24.01 3.29
CA VAL A 21 1.34 23.49 2.33
C VAL A 21 1.97 24.63 1.53
N ALA A 22 1.20 25.64 1.12
CA ALA A 22 1.73 26.80 0.40
C ALA A 22 2.74 27.60 1.25
N GLU A 23 2.52 27.69 2.56
CA GLU A 23 3.44 28.33 3.50
C GLU A 23 4.69 27.48 3.76
N LEU A 24 4.52 26.18 3.99
CA LEU A 24 5.64 25.27 4.31
C LEU A 24 6.48 24.89 3.09
N ARG A 25 5.90 24.90 1.89
CA ARG A 25 6.53 24.51 0.63
C ARG A 25 6.18 25.52 -0.48
N PRO A 26 6.72 26.76 -0.41
CA PRO A 26 6.40 27.81 -1.37
C PRO A 26 6.71 27.39 -2.81
N GLY A 27 5.75 27.59 -3.72
CA GLY A 27 5.89 27.25 -5.14
C GLY A 27 5.58 25.79 -5.49
N GLU A 28 5.30 24.92 -4.52
CA GLU A 28 5.05 23.49 -4.74
C GLU A 28 3.58 23.07 -4.59
N LEU A 29 2.68 24.02 -4.34
CA LEU A 29 1.27 23.72 -4.04
C LEU A 29 0.59 22.90 -5.13
N ASP A 30 0.71 23.31 -6.40
CA ASP A 30 0.05 22.60 -7.51
C ASP A 30 0.60 21.19 -7.68
N MET A 31 1.92 21.02 -7.59
CA MET A 31 2.57 19.70 -7.64
C MET A 31 2.09 18.81 -6.49
N TRP A 32 1.97 19.36 -5.28
CA TRP A 32 1.45 18.62 -4.13
C TRP A 32 -0.02 18.24 -4.32
N LEU A 33 -0.85 19.18 -4.77
CA LEU A 33 -2.26 18.93 -5.05
C LEU A 33 -2.42 17.85 -6.10
N ASP A 34 -1.65 17.87 -7.18
CA ASP A 34 -1.72 16.86 -8.26
C ASP A 34 -1.32 15.45 -7.78
N ALA A 35 -0.44 15.36 -6.77
CA ALA A 35 0.02 14.10 -6.20
C ALA A 35 -0.87 13.58 -5.05
N ALA A 36 -1.42 14.46 -4.22
CA ALA A 36 -2.02 14.10 -2.93
C ALA A 36 -3.47 13.59 -3.01
N THR A 37 -4.04 13.58 -4.20
CA THR A 37 -5.49 13.65 -4.36
C THR A 37 -6.08 12.67 -5.37
N PRO A 38 -5.35 12.17 -6.40
CA PRO A 38 -5.79 10.96 -7.08
C PRO A 38 -5.87 9.80 -6.09
N ARG A 39 -6.70 8.80 -6.39
CA ARG A 39 -6.70 7.57 -5.60
C ARG A 39 -5.43 6.80 -5.90
N LEU A 40 -4.78 6.32 -4.84
CA LEU A 40 -3.62 5.46 -4.99
C LEU A 40 -4.02 4.07 -5.50
N PRO A 41 -3.12 3.39 -6.23
CA PRO A 41 -3.33 2.00 -6.61
C PRO A 41 -3.43 1.11 -5.37
N GLU A 42 -4.18 0.01 -5.51
CA GLU A 42 -4.21 -1.01 -4.47
C GLU A 42 -2.86 -1.74 -4.39
N THR A 43 -2.35 -1.93 -3.18
CA THR A 43 -1.06 -2.57 -2.93
C THR A 43 -1.21 -3.67 -1.89
N VAL A 44 -0.44 -4.72 -2.07
CA VAL A 44 -0.47 -5.92 -1.22
C VAL A 44 0.94 -6.39 -0.92
N ARG A 45 1.12 -6.96 0.27
CA ARG A 45 2.35 -7.65 0.69
C ARG A 45 2.09 -9.14 0.79
N VAL A 46 2.93 -9.96 0.18
CA VAL A 46 2.87 -11.42 0.25
C VAL A 46 3.54 -11.89 1.54
N ASN A 47 2.88 -12.78 2.28
CA ASN A 47 3.41 -13.36 3.50
C ASN A 47 4.47 -14.43 3.18
N PRO A 48 5.76 -14.21 3.51
CA PRO A 48 6.83 -15.16 3.21
C PRO A 48 6.82 -16.44 4.07
N CYS A 49 6.05 -16.47 5.17
CA CYS A 49 6.00 -17.61 6.07
C CYS A 49 5.08 -18.74 5.55
N ARG A 50 4.55 -18.59 4.34
CA ARG A 50 3.62 -19.51 3.70
C ARG A 50 4.36 -20.45 2.75
N SER A 51 4.01 -21.74 2.78
CA SER A 51 4.57 -22.74 1.85
C SER A 51 4.04 -22.60 0.42
N ASP A 52 2.98 -21.81 0.22
CA ASP A 52 2.33 -21.55 -1.07
C ASP A 52 2.63 -20.14 -1.59
N VAL A 53 3.84 -19.62 -1.30
CA VAL A 53 4.26 -18.27 -1.67
C VAL A 53 4.37 -18.09 -3.18
N GLU A 54 4.97 -19.03 -3.91
CA GLU A 54 5.14 -18.92 -5.36
C GLU A 54 3.78 -18.98 -6.08
N TRP A 55 2.87 -19.82 -5.60
CA TRP A 55 1.50 -19.88 -6.10
C TRP A 55 0.77 -18.56 -5.88
N THR A 56 0.93 -17.95 -4.70
CA THR A 56 0.31 -16.65 -4.38
C THR A 56 0.83 -15.55 -5.30
N GLN A 57 2.15 -15.50 -5.53
CA GLN A 57 2.79 -14.54 -6.43
C GLN A 57 2.30 -14.72 -7.87
N SER A 58 2.27 -15.96 -8.37
CA SER A 58 1.78 -16.27 -9.72
C SER A 58 0.32 -15.85 -9.92
N LEU A 59 -0.54 -16.02 -8.90
CA LEU A 59 -1.93 -15.59 -8.97
C LEU A 59 -2.05 -14.05 -9.03
N LEU A 60 -1.24 -13.32 -8.26
CA LEU A 60 -1.19 -11.86 -8.31
C LEU A 60 -0.72 -11.36 -9.70
N GLU A 61 0.30 -12.00 -10.27
CA GLU A 61 0.81 -11.69 -11.61
C GLU A 61 -0.23 -11.98 -12.71
N GLN A 62 -0.99 -13.08 -12.59
CA GLN A 62 -2.13 -13.38 -13.48
C GLN A 62 -3.25 -12.34 -13.37
N MET A 63 -3.41 -11.72 -12.20
CA MET A 63 -4.31 -10.59 -11.99
C MET A 63 -3.74 -9.25 -12.51
N GLY A 64 -2.54 -9.27 -13.11
CA GLY A 64 -1.87 -8.12 -13.71
C GLY A 64 -1.08 -7.27 -12.71
N ALA A 65 -0.78 -7.77 -11.51
CA ALA A 65 -0.01 -7.05 -10.52
C ALA A 65 1.47 -6.92 -10.91
N THR A 66 2.08 -5.79 -10.56
CA THR A 66 3.51 -5.52 -10.79
C THR A 66 4.27 -5.50 -9.47
N SER A 67 5.47 -6.08 -9.45
CA SER A 67 6.31 -6.09 -8.25
C SER A 67 6.76 -4.69 -7.87
N ILE A 68 6.85 -4.41 -6.57
CA ILE A 68 7.37 -3.17 -6.02
C ILE A 68 8.88 -3.33 -5.80
N GLU A 69 9.68 -2.76 -6.70
CA GLU A 69 11.13 -2.99 -6.76
C GLU A 69 11.92 -2.55 -5.53
N TRP A 70 11.47 -1.50 -4.83
CA TRP A 70 12.17 -1.01 -3.64
C TRP A 70 11.90 -1.85 -2.38
N PHE A 71 10.94 -2.79 -2.42
CA PHE A 71 10.65 -3.67 -1.29
C PHE A 71 11.68 -4.81 -1.26
N ASN A 72 12.53 -4.83 -0.23
CA ASN A 72 13.70 -5.73 -0.17
C ASN A 72 13.72 -6.67 1.05
N GLN A 73 12.71 -6.62 1.91
CA GLN A 73 12.54 -7.60 3.01
C GLN A 73 12.13 -8.98 2.50
N LYS A 74 12.19 -9.98 3.39
CA LYS A 74 11.68 -11.32 3.16
C LYS A 74 10.23 -11.26 2.65
N GLY A 75 9.95 -11.91 1.52
CA GLY A 75 8.65 -11.87 0.84
C GLY A 75 8.68 -11.00 -0.40
N SER A 76 7.51 -10.47 -0.79
CA SER A 76 7.37 -9.56 -1.92
C SER A 76 6.17 -8.65 -1.74
N ALA A 77 6.15 -7.53 -2.46
CA ALA A 77 5.03 -6.61 -2.48
C ALA A 77 4.65 -6.27 -3.92
N TYR A 78 3.36 -6.08 -4.17
CA TYR A 78 2.82 -5.86 -5.51
C TYR A 78 1.86 -4.67 -5.55
N THR A 79 1.86 -3.98 -6.68
CA THR A 79 0.87 -2.97 -7.06
C THR A 79 -0.13 -3.62 -8.00
N MET A 80 -1.42 -3.55 -7.66
CA MET A 80 -2.49 -4.06 -8.51
C MET A 80 -2.79 -3.08 -9.66
N PRO A 81 -3.28 -3.53 -10.82
CA PRO A 81 -3.58 -2.67 -11.98
C PRO A 81 -4.88 -1.86 -11.82
N TRP A 82 -5.29 -1.56 -10.59
CA TRP A 82 -6.48 -0.77 -10.27
C TRP A 82 -6.28 0.14 -9.06
N GLU A 83 -7.08 1.20 -9.00
CA GLU A 83 -7.18 2.07 -7.83
C GLU A 83 -7.81 1.32 -6.65
N LYS A 84 -7.39 1.68 -5.43
CA LYS A 84 -7.93 1.09 -4.19
C LYS A 84 -9.46 1.08 -4.18
N ALA A 85 -10.02 -0.13 -4.03
CA ALA A 85 -11.46 -0.41 -4.02
C ALA A 85 -12.20 -0.10 -5.34
N ARG A 86 -11.50 -0.02 -6.48
CA ARG A 86 -12.06 0.20 -7.82
C ARG A 86 -11.51 -0.79 -8.84
N CYS A 87 -11.70 -2.08 -8.57
CA CYS A 87 -11.51 -3.12 -9.58
C CYS A 87 -12.86 -3.43 -10.21
N GLU A 88 -12.93 -3.44 -11.56
CA GLU A 88 -14.15 -3.79 -12.30
C GLU A 88 -14.41 -5.30 -12.35
N ASN A 89 -13.41 -6.12 -11.99
CA ASN A 89 -13.50 -7.57 -12.00
C ASN A 89 -13.82 -8.10 -10.59
N ASP A 90 -15.06 -8.52 -10.37
CA ASP A 90 -15.53 -9.03 -9.09
C ASP A 90 -14.78 -10.30 -8.63
N ALA A 91 -14.38 -11.18 -9.56
CA ALA A 91 -13.63 -12.39 -9.23
C ALA A 91 -12.22 -12.04 -8.70
N PHE A 92 -11.59 -10.99 -9.24
CA PHE A 92 -10.31 -10.50 -8.74
C PHE A 92 -10.43 -9.91 -7.34
N MET A 93 -11.51 -9.17 -7.08
CA MET A 93 -11.78 -8.66 -5.73
C MET A 93 -12.03 -9.78 -4.73
N GLU A 94 -12.76 -10.81 -5.13
CA GLU A 94 -13.02 -11.95 -4.25
C GLU A 94 -11.74 -12.76 -3.98
N ASN A 95 -10.90 -12.97 -4.99
CA ASN A 95 -9.59 -13.59 -4.80
C ASN A 95 -8.72 -12.78 -3.83
N LEU A 96 -8.64 -11.45 -3.98
CA LEU A 96 -7.90 -10.61 -3.03
C LEU A 96 -8.43 -10.73 -1.60
N ARG A 97 -9.75 -10.73 -1.41
CA ARG A 97 -10.37 -10.91 -0.08
C ARG A 97 -10.03 -12.27 0.51
N ALA A 98 -10.08 -13.34 -0.30
CA ALA A 98 -9.77 -14.69 0.13
C ALA A 98 -8.27 -14.84 0.48
N LEU A 99 -7.37 -14.31 -0.34
CA LEU A 99 -5.93 -14.29 -0.08
C LEU A 99 -5.62 -13.52 1.22
N HIS A 100 -6.28 -12.38 1.44
CA HIS A 100 -6.11 -11.59 2.66
C HIS A 100 -6.62 -12.33 3.90
N SER A 101 -7.85 -12.83 3.84
CA SER A 101 -8.50 -13.51 4.96
C SER A 101 -7.79 -14.83 5.33
N SER A 102 -7.10 -15.45 4.38
CA SER A 102 -6.29 -16.65 4.61
C SER A 102 -4.85 -16.36 5.03
N GLY A 103 -4.46 -15.09 5.17
CA GLY A 103 -3.12 -14.70 5.61
C GLY A 103 -2.02 -14.92 4.58
N ARG A 104 -2.37 -15.14 3.31
CA ARG A 104 -1.41 -15.25 2.20
C ARG A 104 -0.87 -13.90 1.77
N ILE A 105 -1.71 -12.87 1.89
CA ILE A 105 -1.34 -11.48 1.67
C ILE A 105 -1.84 -10.61 2.81
N THR A 106 -1.19 -9.47 3.00
CA THR A 106 -1.73 -8.34 3.77
C THR A 106 -2.00 -7.19 2.80
N ARG A 107 -3.20 -6.60 2.84
CA ARG A 107 -3.53 -5.39 2.07
C ARG A 107 -2.96 -4.21 2.83
N GLN A 108 -1.99 -3.51 2.25
CA GLN A 108 -1.24 -2.46 2.92
C GLN A 108 -0.76 -1.47 1.87
N GLU A 109 -0.93 -0.18 2.13
CA GLU A 109 -0.40 0.85 1.25
C GLU A 109 1.12 0.78 1.18
N ALA A 110 1.67 0.92 -0.03
CA ALA A 110 3.11 0.98 -0.30
C ALA A 110 3.89 1.83 0.72
N ALA A 111 3.46 3.09 0.93
CA ALA A 111 4.11 3.99 1.90
C ALA A 111 4.09 3.45 3.34
N SER A 112 3.08 2.65 3.70
CA SER A 112 3.00 2.01 5.02
C SER A 112 3.94 0.82 5.20
N MET A 113 4.56 0.30 4.12
CA MET A 113 5.57 -0.77 4.21
C MET A 113 6.96 -0.22 4.54
N MET A 114 7.25 1.03 4.13
CA MET A 114 8.56 1.67 4.27
C MET A 114 9.08 1.78 5.71
N PRO A 115 8.25 2.11 6.73
CA PRO A 115 8.76 2.22 8.10
C PRO A 115 9.39 0.93 8.63
N VAL A 116 8.81 -0.23 8.28
CA VAL A 116 9.35 -1.52 8.73
C VAL A 116 10.59 -1.89 7.92
N GLN A 117 10.67 -1.52 6.63
CA GLN A 117 11.90 -1.64 5.82
C GLN A 117 13.05 -0.83 6.44
N ALA A 118 12.77 0.42 6.81
CA ALA A 118 13.75 1.31 7.42
C ALA A 118 14.16 0.90 8.85
N LEU A 119 13.27 0.23 9.59
CA LEU A 119 13.56 -0.29 10.93
C LEU A 119 14.54 -1.49 10.90
N ASP A 120 14.66 -2.15 9.75
CA ASP A 120 15.56 -3.29 9.52
C ASP A 120 15.45 -4.37 10.61
N VAL A 121 14.22 -4.87 10.81
CA VAL A 121 13.94 -5.91 11.80
C VAL A 121 14.61 -7.23 11.39
N GLN A 122 15.34 -7.85 12.33
CA GLN A 122 16.06 -9.11 12.13
C GLN A 122 15.58 -10.18 13.12
N PRO A 123 15.66 -11.49 12.78
CA PRO A 123 15.35 -12.57 13.70
C PRO A 123 16.07 -12.42 15.05
N GLY A 124 15.32 -12.60 16.14
CA GLY A 124 15.81 -12.43 17.52
C GLY A 124 15.66 -11.02 18.10
N HIS A 125 15.30 -10.01 17.31
CA HIS A 125 14.95 -8.69 17.83
C HIS A 125 13.69 -8.73 18.71
N ARG A 126 13.62 -7.82 19.68
CA ARG A 126 12.39 -7.49 20.41
C ARG A 126 11.90 -6.14 19.91
N VAL A 127 10.71 -6.11 19.32
CA VAL A 127 10.16 -4.93 18.66
C VAL A 127 8.86 -4.51 19.33
N LEU A 128 8.68 -3.21 19.53
CA LEU A 128 7.46 -2.60 20.08
C LEU A 128 6.81 -1.73 19.01
N ASP A 129 5.58 -2.06 18.63
CA ASP A 129 4.74 -1.26 17.74
C ASP A 129 3.72 -0.46 18.58
N LEU A 130 4.05 0.80 18.89
CA LEU A 130 3.23 1.67 19.75
C LEU A 130 1.90 2.09 19.10
N CYS A 131 1.82 2.06 17.77
CA CYS A 131 0.66 2.51 17.00
C CYS A 131 0.12 1.37 16.12
N ALA A 132 -0.02 0.18 16.72
CA ALA A 132 -0.21 -1.07 16.00
C ALA A 132 -1.50 -1.14 15.17
N ALA A 133 -2.62 -0.55 15.64
CA ALA A 133 -3.91 -0.70 14.97
C ALA A 133 -3.90 -0.11 13.53
N PRO A 134 -4.43 -0.83 12.52
CA PRO A 134 -5.15 -2.11 12.58
C PRO A 134 -4.25 -3.38 12.53
N GLY A 135 -2.93 -3.25 12.39
CA GLY A 135 -1.97 -4.35 12.57
C GLY A 135 -1.05 -4.65 11.39
N SER A 136 -1.20 -3.99 10.23
CA SER A 136 -0.47 -4.36 9.01
C SER A 136 1.06 -4.19 9.09
N LYS A 137 1.53 -3.21 9.88
CA LYS A 137 2.96 -3.03 10.17
C LYS A 137 3.44 -4.05 11.19
N THR A 138 2.64 -4.33 12.21
CA THR A 138 2.91 -5.38 13.21
C THR A 138 3.06 -6.76 12.54
N THR A 139 2.21 -7.10 11.57
CA THR A 139 2.37 -8.36 10.82
C THR A 139 3.62 -8.37 9.97
N GLN A 140 4.04 -7.22 9.40
CA GLN A 140 5.30 -7.10 8.66
C GLN A 140 6.51 -7.37 9.56
N ILE A 141 6.49 -6.79 10.76
CA ILE A 141 7.50 -7.02 11.78
C ILE A 141 7.54 -8.51 12.14
N ALA A 142 6.38 -9.14 12.35
CA ALA A 142 6.31 -10.57 12.66
C ALA A 142 6.85 -11.46 11.54
N GLU A 143 6.57 -11.12 10.27
CA GLU A 143 7.13 -11.83 9.10
C GLU A 143 8.66 -11.72 9.02
N ALA A 144 9.24 -10.59 9.43
CA ALA A 144 10.69 -10.38 9.47
C ALA A 144 11.38 -11.08 10.66
N LEU A 145 10.65 -11.32 11.76
CA LEU A 145 11.17 -12.01 12.94
C LEU A 145 11.18 -13.55 12.81
N ASN A 146 10.43 -14.10 11.85
CA ASN A 146 10.33 -15.54 11.54
C ASN A 146 11.45 -16.00 10.59
#